data_AF-A0A0S8KKD0-F1
#
_entry.id   AF-A0A0S8KKD0-F1
#
_cell.length_a   1.000
_cell.length_b   1.000
_cell.length_c   1.000
_cell.angle_alpha   90.00
_cell.angle_beta   90.00
_cell.angle_gamma   90.00
#
_symmetry.space_group_name_H-M   'P 1'
#
loop_
_entity.id
_entity.type
_entity.pdbx_description
1 polymer ?
#
loop_
_entity_poly.entity_id
_entity_poly.type
_entity_poly.pdbx_seq_one_letter_code
_entity_poly.pdbx_strand_id
1 'polypeptide(L)'
;MITVEKIGGTSMSKFDEVLRNIIIGNRKGDDLYNRIFVVSAYSGVTNWLLEHKKTGEPGIYDLFVRDQDYSAALDALLDKLLAINQTFASIKLDLSIAEKFITRRIEQCKNYLTSLAEVLASGYVDKQNILLAAREILASIGEAHSAFNSVNILQNNGIRSTFVDLCGFHDAEFITIDERIMKAFANIDCSSTIPVVTGYTKGTEGIMREFDRGYSEVTFCKIAVEVGATEAVIH
;
A
#
# COMPACT_ATOMS: atom_id res chain seq x y z
N MET A 1 1.42 16.58 -20.06
CA MET A 1 1.84 15.17 -20.23
C MET A 1 1.91 14.58 -18.84
N ILE A 2 1.29 13.43 -18.61
CA ILE A 2 1.27 12.77 -17.31
C ILE A 2 2.25 11.61 -17.29
N THR A 3 3.04 11.48 -16.23
CA THR A 3 3.89 10.33 -15.99
C THR A 3 3.34 9.49 -14.84
N VAL A 4 3.51 8.18 -14.94
CA VAL A 4 3.26 7.26 -13.83
C VAL A 4 4.59 6.62 -13.47
N GLU A 5 4.92 6.61 -12.18
CA GLU A 5 6.24 6.23 -11.69
C GLU A 5 6.10 5.23 -10.54
N LYS A 6 6.76 4.08 -10.66
CA LYS A 6 6.76 3.04 -9.63
C LYS A 6 7.99 3.15 -8.76
N ILE A 7 7.81 3.12 -7.44
CA ILE A 7 8.91 3.08 -6.47
C ILE A 7 8.90 1.74 -5.72
N GLY A 8 9.98 0.96 -5.87
CA GLY A 8 10.12 -0.34 -5.20
C GLY A 8 10.39 -0.25 -3.69
N GLY A 9 10.17 -1.35 -2.96
CA GLY A 9 10.26 -1.36 -1.50
C GLY A 9 11.64 -1.02 -0.92
N THR A 10 12.73 -1.42 -1.59
CA THR A 10 14.09 -1.02 -1.20
C THR A 10 14.27 0.50 -1.28
N SER A 11 13.76 1.11 -2.35
CA SER A 11 13.79 2.56 -2.56
C SER A 11 12.88 3.28 -1.56
N MET A 12 11.71 2.72 -1.25
CA MET A 12 10.81 3.25 -0.20
C MET A 12 11.46 3.27 1.18
N SER A 13 12.30 2.29 1.52
CA SER A 13 13.06 2.32 2.78
C SER A 13 14.14 3.40 2.84
N LYS A 14 14.42 4.07 1.72
CA LYS A 14 15.31 5.23 1.59
C LYS A 14 14.53 6.44 1.06
N PHE A 15 13.35 6.69 1.63
CA PHE A 15 12.44 7.70 1.08
C PHE A 15 13.02 9.12 1.08
N ASP A 16 14.01 9.43 1.93
CA ASP A 16 14.73 10.69 1.88
C ASP A 16 15.54 10.87 0.58
N GLU A 17 16.10 9.80 0.03
CA GLU A 17 16.78 9.78 -1.27
C GLU A 17 15.74 9.88 -2.40
N VAL A 18 14.62 9.15 -2.30
CA VAL A 18 13.52 9.22 -3.27
C VAL A 18 12.94 10.64 -3.34
N LEU A 19 12.67 11.25 -2.19
CA LEU A 19 12.15 12.61 -2.07
C LEU A 19 13.09 13.62 -2.76
N ARG A 20 14.40 13.55 -2.43
CA ARG A 20 15.40 14.49 -2.95
C ARG A 20 15.68 14.31 -4.44
N ASN A 21 15.84 13.07 -4.89
CA ASN A 21 16.37 12.78 -6.22
C ASN A 21 15.28 12.49 -7.26
N ILE A 22 14.18 11.85 -6.86
CA ILE A 22 13.13 11.39 -7.79
C ILE A 22 11.94 12.35 -7.77
N ILE A 23 11.41 12.67 -6.59
CA ILE A 23 10.21 13.51 -6.47
C ILE A 23 10.58 14.97 -6.76
N ILE A 24 11.48 15.57 -5.99
CA ILE A 24 11.90 16.96 -6.17
C ILE A 24 12.92 17.05 -7.31
N GLY A 25 14.08 16.39 -7.18
CA GLY A 25 15.17 16.48 -8.14
C GLY A 25 15.54 17.93 -8.44
N ASN A 26 15.56 18.30 -9.73
CA ASN A 26 15.81 19.66 -10.19
C ASN A 26 14.51 20.47 -10.46
N ARG A 27 13.34 19.93 -10.13
CA ARG A 27 12.03 20.52 -10.45
C ARG A 27 11.65 21.61 -9.45
N LYS A 28 10.89 22.60 -9.93
CA LYS A 28 10.38 23.72 -9.11
C LYS A 28 8.97 24.10 -9.55
N GLY A 29 8.17 24.64 -8.61
CA GLY A 29 6.83 25.13 -8.91
C GLY A 29 5.97 24.03 -9.55
N ASP A 30 5.35 24.36 -10.69
CA ASP A 30 4.39 23.47 -11.35
C ASP A 30 5.05 22.25 -12.01
N ASP A 31 6.37 22.25 -12.20
CA ASP A 31 7.12 21.10 -12.76
C ASP A 31 7.09 19.87 -11.85
N LEU A 32 6.69 20.01 -10.58
CA LEU A 32 6.54 18.91 -9.63
C LEU A 32 5.32 18.02 -9.94
N TYR A 33 4.31 18.56 -10.62
CA TYR A 33 3.01 17.92 -10.84
C TYR A 33 2.93 17.20 -12.18
N ASN A 34 1.74 16.68 -12.51
CA ASN A 34 1.47 15.75 -13.61
C ASN A 34 2.24 14.43 -13.47
N ARG A 35 2.43 13.98 -12.24
CA ARG A 35 3.17 12.77 -11.88
C ARG A 35 2.38 11.99 -10.85
N ILE A 36 2.24 10.69 -11.08
CA ILE A 36 1.60 9.74 -10.15
C ILE A 36 2.67 8.78 -9.66
N PHE A 37 2.76 8.58 -8.34
CA PHE A 37 3.67 7.60 -7.76
C PHE A 37 2.92 6.38 -7.25
N VAL A 38 3.24 5.21 -7.80
CA VAL A 38 2.75 3.93 -7.31
C VAL A 38 3.83 3.32 -6.42
N VAL A 39 3.53 3.12 -5.14
CA VAL A 39 4.55 2.75 -4.15
C VAL A 39 4.30 1.36 -3.58
N SER A 40 5.37 0.57 -3.47
CA SER A 40 5.36 -0.69 -2.74
C SER A 40 5.45 -0.45 -1.22
N ALA A 41 5.21 -1.48 -0.42
CA ALA A 41 5.55 -1.48 1.00
C ALA A 41 7.06 -1.25 1.24
N TYR A 42 7.41 -0.78 2.43
CA TYR A 42 8.81 -0.73 2.87
C TYR A 42 9.46 -2.12 2.84
N SER A 43 10.77 -2.17 2.59
CA SER A 43 11.53 -3.42 2.54
C SER A 43 11.32 -4.27 3.81
N GLY A 44 11.00 -5.56 3.61
CA GLY A 44 10.75 -6.51 4.69
C GLY A 44 9.31 -6.54 5.21
N VAL A 45 8.52 -5.47 5.06
CA VAL A 45 7.16 -5.40 5.62
C VAL A 45 6.24 -6.48 5.05
N THR A 46 6.20 -6.65 3.73
CA THR A 46 5.40 -7.73 3.10
C THR A 46 5.85 -9.13 3.54
N ASN A 47 7.14 -9.32 3.89
CA ASN A 47 7.63 -10.61 4.40
C ASN A 47 7.19 -10.88 5.85
N TRP A 48 6.94 -9.85 6.66
CA TRP A 48 6.40 -10.04 8.00
C TRP A 48 4.90 -10.33 7.96
N LEU A 49 4.19 -9.75 6.99
CA LEU A 49 2.76 -9.93 6.79
C LEU A 49 2.42 -11.29 6.17
N LEU A 50 3.17 -11.69 5.15
CA LEU A 50 3.03 -12.95 4.41
C LEU A 50 4.22 -13.86 4.70
N GLU A 51 4.63 -14.73 3.80
CA GLU A 51 5.87 -15.51 3.95
C GLU A 51 7.13 -14.74 3.50
N HIS A 52 8.33 -15.15 3.89
CA HIS A 52 9.56 -14.56 3.36
C HIS A 52 9.87 -15.14 1.97
N LYS A 53 9.85 -14.32 0.92
CA LYS A 53 9.95 -14.77 -0.49
C LYS A 53 11.16 -15.68 -0.79
N LYS A 54 12.29 -15.49 -0.10
CA LYS A 54 13.54 -16.24 -0.37
C LYS A 54 13.77 -17.42 0.57
N THR A 55 13.30 -17.34 1.81
CA THR A 55 13.63 -18.31 2.87
C THR A 55 12.44 -19.18 3.24
N GLY A 56 11.22 -18.77 2.86
CA GLY A 56 9.99 -19.44 3.26
C GLY A 56 9.64 -19.26 4.74
N GLU A 57 10.34 -18.37 5.46
CA GLU A 57 10.02 -18.09 6.86
C GLU A 57 8.57 -17.60 6.97
N PRO A 58 7.78 -18.15 7.90
CA PRO A 58 6.38 -17.81 8.02
C PRO A 58 6.20 -16.40 8.58
N GLY A 59 5.22 -15.66 8.06
CA GLY A 59 4.74 -14.42 8.68
C GLY A 59 3.32 -14.56 9.20
N ILE A 60 2.66 -13.42 9.39
CA ILE A 60 1.35 -13.35 10.07
C ILE A 60 0.28 -14.17 9.34
N TYR A 61 0.33 -14.21 8.01
CA TYR A 61 -0.58 -15.04 7.23
C TYR A 61 -0.49 -16.52 7.59
N ASP A 62 0.70 -17.07 7.80
CA ASP A 62 0.87 -18.47 8.21
C ASP A 62 0.33 -18.74 9.61
N LEU A 63 0.49 -17.78 10.54
CA LEU A 63 -0.10 -17.86 11.87
C LEU A 63 -1.63 -17.91 11.78
N PHE A 64 -2.22 -17.06 10.93
CA PHE A 64 -3.65 -17.06 10.66
C PHE A 64 -4.13 -18.41 10.07
N VAL A 65 -3.43 -18.94 9.06
CA VAL A 65 -3.76 -20.24 8.45
C VAL A 65 -3.73 -21.40 9.45
N ARG A 66 -2.84 -21.32 10.46
CA ARG A 66 -2.66 -22.33 11.51
C ARG A 66 -3.50 -22.09 12.76
N ASP A 67 -4.37 -21.08 12.75
CA ASP A 67 -5.17 -20.67 13.92
C ASP A 67 -4.30 -20.43 15.17
N GLN A 68 -3.14 -19.79 14.96
CA GLN A 68 -2.22 -19.38 16.02
C GLN A 68 -2.44 -17.90 16.37
N ASP A 69 -1.68 -17.38 17.33
CA ASP A 69 -1.84 -16.00 17.82
C ASP A 69 -1.32 -14.95 16.82
N TYR A 70 -2.09 -14.74 15.74
CA TYR A 70 -1.84 -13.70 14.74
C TYR A 70 -2.11 -12.30 15.29
N SER A 71 -2.89 -12.17 16.37
CA SER A 71 -3.19 -10.88 17.01
C SER A 71 -1.95 -10.30 17.69
N ALA A 72 -1.25 -11.11 18.50
CA ALA A 72 0.02 -10.70 19.10
C ALA A 72 1.10 -10.44 18.05
N ALA A 73 1.10 -11.20 16.95
CA ALA A 73 2.02 -10.95 15.83
C ALA A 73 1.74 -9.62 15.11
N LEU A 74 0.47 -9.21 15.01
CA LEU A 74 0.07 -7.89 14.51
C LEU A 74 0.49 -6.75 15.45
N ASP A 75 0.49 -6.96 16.77
CA ASP A 75 1.05 -5.99 17.73
C ASP A 75 2.56 -5.82 17.53
N ALA A 76 3.28 -6.95 17.44
CA ALA A 76 4.72 -6.92 17.17
C ALA A 76 5.06 -6.30 15.80
N LEU A 77 4.18 -6.45 14.80
CA LEU A 77 4.31 -5.76 13.53
C LEU A 77 4.11 -4.25 13.71
N LEU A 78 3.09 -3.82 14.45
CA LEU A 78 2.84 -2.40 14.70
C LEU A 78 4.09 -1.73 15.26
N ASP A 79 4.75 -2.31 16.26
CA ASP A 79 5.99 -1.76 16.82
C ASP A 79 7.08 -1.55 15.75
N LYS A 80 7.23 -2.50 14.82
CA LYS A 80 8.17 -2.37 13.69
C LYS A 80 7.77 -1.25 12.73
N LEU A 81 6.48 -1.10 12.43
CA LEU A 81 5.97 -0.05 11.55
C LEU A 81 6.11 1.35 12.19
N LEU A 82 5.89 1.45 13.50
CA LEU A 82 6.18 2.67 14.27
C LEU A 82 7.68 2.99 14.23
N ALA A 83 8.55 2.00 14.42
CA ALA A 83 10.00 2.20 14.30
C ALA A 83 10.42 2.69 12.89
N ILE A 84 9.75 2.23 11.82
CA ILE A 84 9.98 2.74 10.47
C ILE A 84 9.61 4.23 10.39
N ASN A 85 8.45 4.63 10.94
CA ASN A 85 8.01 6.05 10.95
C ASN A 85 9.08 6.95 11.59
N GLN A 86 9.66 6.50 12.72
CA GLN A 86 10.68 7.27 13.43
C GLN A 86 11.89 7.61 12.55
N THR A 87 12.24 6.75 11.59
CA THR A 87 13.38 7.02 10.68
C THR A 87 13.13 8.20 9.74
N PHE A 88 11.87 8.55 9.48
CA PHE A 88 11.46 9.63 8.57
C PHE A 88 11.10 10.95 9.29
N ALA A 89 11.25 11.02 10.62
CA ALA A 89 11.01 12.26 11.36
C ALA A 89 11.87 13.43 10.85
N SER A 90 13.12 13.16 10.47
CA SER A 90 14.06 14.15 9.95
C SER A 90 13.65 14.76 8.60
N ILE A 91 12.82 14.06 7.83
CA ILE A 91 12.24 14.55 6.57
C ILE A 91 10.81 15.05 6.72
N LYS A 92 10.42 15.40 7.96
CA LYS A 92 9.13 15.98 8.33
C LYS A 92 7.93 15.04 8.19
N LEU A 93 8.11 13.74 8.41
CA LEU A 93 6.94 12.90 8.71
C LEU A 93 6.33 13.38 10.04
N ASP A 94 5.03 13.71 10.04
CA ASP A 94 4.29 13.95 11.27
C ASP A 94 4.02 12.59 11.93
N LEU A 95 4.84 12.27 12.93
CA LEU A 95 4.78 11.00 13.65
C LEU A 95 3.40 10.78 14.28
N SER A 96 2.81 11.78 14.93
CA SER A 96 1.50 11.61 15.59
C SER A 96 0.40 11.24 14.59
N ILE A 97 0.38 11.88 13.42
CA ILE A 97 -0.61 11.58 12.37
C ILE A 97 -0.33 10.21 11.73
N ALA A 98 0.92 9.92 11.39
CA ALA A 98 1.33 8.66 10.75
C ALA A 98 1.12 7.44 11.65
N GLU A 99 1.46 7.55 12.94
CA GLU A 99 1.29 6.49 13.93
C GLU A 99 -0.19 6.21 14.19
N LYS A 100 -1.03 7.24 14.28
CA LYS A 100 -2.49 7.06 14.38
C LYS A 100 -3.07 6.33 13.18
N PHE A 101 -2.64 6.69 11.96
CA PHE A 101 -3.09 6.02 10.73
C PHE A 101 -2.75 4.53 10.74
N ILE A 102 -1.49 4.18 11.00
CA ILE A 102 -1.06 2.78 10.91
C ILE A 102 -1.59 1.94 12.08
N THR A 103 -1.70 2.52 13.28
CA THR A 103 -2.32 1.85 14.44
C THR A 103 -3.77 1.47 14.12
N ARG A 104 -4.56 2.42 13.62
CA ARG A 104 -5.95 2.15 13.22
C ARG A 104 -6.04 1.07 12.13
N ARG A 105 -5.11 1.08 11.16
CA ARG A 105 -5.08 0.07 10.10
C ARG A 105 -4.82 -1.34 10.66
N ILE A 106 -3.89 -1.46 11.61
CA ILE A 106 -3.59 -2.74 12.29
C ILE A 106 -4.78 -3.22 13.13
N GLU A 107 -5.38 -2.34 13.94
CA GLU A 107 -6.56 -2.67 14.74
C GLU A 107 -7.72 -3.18 13.88
N GLN A 108 -7.96 -2.54 12.73
CA GLN A 108 -8.99 -2.97 11.80
C GLN A 108 -8.64 -4.30 11.11
N CYS A 109 -7.37 -4.52 10.78
CA CYS A 109 -6.92 -5.82 10.27
C CYS A 109 -7.20 -6.94 11.28
N LYS A 110 -6.92 -6.72 12.57
CA LYS A 110 -7.26 -7.69 13.63
C LYS A 110 -8.74 -8.05 13.60
N ASN A 111 -9.60 -7.05 13.58
CA ASN A 111 -11.06 -7.26 13.53
C ASN A 111 -11.47 -8.08 12.30
N TYR A 112 -10.93 -7.76 11.12
CA TYR A 112 -11.23 -8.53 9.91
C TYR A 112 -10.73 -9.97 9.99
N LEU A 113 -9.50 -10.20 10.45
CA LEU A 113 -8.98 -11.56 10.61
C LEU A 113 -9.78 -12.36 11.63
N THR A 114 -10.20 -11.76 12.75
CA THR A 114 -11.09 -12.42 13.71
C THR A 114 -12.41 -12.81 13.07
N SER A 115 -13.07 -11.92 12.34
CA SER A 115 -14.31 -12.25 11.63
C SER A 115 -14.10 -13.33 10.57
N LEU A 116 -12.99 -13.31 9.84
CA LEU A 116 -12.65 -14.35 8.87
C LEU A 116 -12.38 -15.70 9.54
N ALA A 117 -11.73 -15.72 10.70
CA ALA A 117 -11.50 -16.94 11.48
C ALA A 117 -12.82 -17.54 11.98
N GLU A 118 -13.75 -16.72 12.47
CA GLU A 118 -15.09 -17.16 12.89
C GLU A 118 -15.88 -17.78 11.73
N VAL A 119 -15.87 -17.12 10.57
CA VAL A 119 -16.52 -17.63 9.35
C VAL A 119 -15.87 -18.93 8.89
N LEU A 120 -14.53 -19.02 8.94
CA LEU A 120 -13.79 -20.22 8.60
C LEU A 120 -14.14 -21.39 9.53
N ALA A 121 -14.24 -21.14 10.84
CA ALA A 121 -14.59 -22.15 11.84
C ALA A 121 -16.04 -22.64 11.70
N SER A 122 -16.94 -21.81 11.15
CA SER A 122 -18.35 -22.18 10.94
C SER A 122 -18.54 -23.28 9.88
N GLY A 123 -17.60 -23.42 8.94
CA GLY A 123 -17.67 -24.39 7.84
C GLY A 123 -18.70 -24.07 6.74
N TYR A 124 -19.41 -22.94 6.81
CA TYR A 124 -20.43 -22.56 5.82
C TYR A 124 -19.87 -21.94 4.53
N VAL A 125 -18.61 -21.48 4.56
CA VAL A 125 -17.98 -20.76 3.45
C VAL A 125 -16.75 -21.51 2.97
N ASP A 126 -16.48 -21.39 1.67
CA ASP A 126 -15.28 -21.94 1.06
C ASP A 126 -14.01 -21.42 1.76
N LYS A 127 -13.21 -22.36 2.25
CA LYS A 127 -11.97 -22.07 2.98
C LYS A 127 -10.96 -21.31 2.13
N GLN A 128 -10.84 -21.65 0.85
CA GLN A 128 -9.84 -21.03 -0.01
C GLN A 128 -10.12 -19.54 -0.21
N ASN A 129 -11.39 -19.17 -0.41
CA ASN A 129 -11.79 -17.76 -0.53
C ASN A 129 -11.50 -16.95 0.74
N ILE A 130 -11.74 -17.52 1.92
CA ILE A 130 -11.43 -16.87 3.21
C ILE A 130 -9.93 -16.64 3.39
N LEU A 131 -9.12 -17.66 3.09
CA LEU A 131 -7.66 -17.56 3.18
C LEU A 131 -7.10 -16.54 2.18
N LEU A 132 -7.62 -16.49 0.95
CA LEU A 132 -7.23 -15.49 -0.04
C LEU A 132 -7.58 -14.07 0.41
N ALA A 133 -8.77 -13.85 0.97
CA ALA A 133 -9.16 -12.55 1.51
C ALA A 133 -8.24 -12.09 2.65
N ALA A 134 -7.90 -13.00 3.58
CA ALA A 134 -6.95 -12.71 4.66
C ALA A 134 -5.57 -12.31 4.12
N ARG A 135 -5.08 -13.03 3.11
CA ARG A 135 -3.80 -12.75 2.45
C ARG A 135 -3.78 -11.35 1.82
N GLU A 136 -4.85 -10.99 1.11
CA GLU A 136 -5.02 -9.69 0.47
C GLU A 136 -5.12 -8.54 1.48
N ILE A 137 -5.89 -8.71 2.55
CA ILE A 137 -5.98 -7.73 3.65
C ILE A 137 -4.60 -7.49 4.24
N LEU A 138 -3.85 -8.55 4.55
CA LEU A 138 -2.51 -8.44 5.12
C LEU A 138 -1.55 -7.71 4.16
N ALA A 139 -1.48 -8.13 2.89
CA ALA A 139 -0.57 -7.51 1.92
C ALA A 139 -0.81 -6.01 1.73
N SER A 140 -2.07 -5.58 1.81
CA SER A 140 -2.46 -4.18 1.62
C SER A 140 -1.88 -3.22 2.66
N ILE A 141 -1.60 -3.70 3.89
CA ILE A 141 -1.22 -2.86 5.04
C ILE A 141 0.10 -2.12 4.77
N GLY A 142 1.11 -2.84 4.28
CA GLY A 142 2.43 -2.27 4.06
C GLY A 142 2.44 -1.16 3.02
N GLU A 143 1.54 -1.24 2.04
CA GLU A 143 1.48 -0.28 0.94
C GLU A 143 0.65 0.94 1.29
N ALA A 144 -0.47 0.74 1.99
CA ALA A 144 -1.20 1.83 2.61
C ALA A 144 -0.29 2.64 3.55
N HIS A 145 0.57 1.96 4.32
CA HIS A 145 1.54 2.59 5.21
C HIS A 145 2.55 3.47 4.47
N SER A 146 3.22 2.93 3.45
CA SER A 146 4.25 3.66 2.72
C SER A 146 3.67 4.81 1.88
N ALA A 147 2.50 4.62 1.26
CA ALA A 147 1.80 5.65 0.50
C ALA A 147 1.32 6.80 1.39
N PHE A 148 0.70 6.49 2.54
CA PHE A 148 0.25 7.51 3.49
C PHE A 148 1.41 8.37 4.00
N ASN A 149 2.49 7.71 4.44
CA ASN A 149 3.68 8.40 4.94
C ASN A 149 4.29 9.32 3.88
N SER A 150 4.35 8.85 2.63
CA SER A 150 4.86 9.64 1.50
C SER A 150 4.06 10.93 1.33
N VAL A 151 2.73 10.85 1.33
CA VAL A 151 1.85 12.02 1.20
C VAL A 151 2.01 12.97 2.37
N ASN A 152 2.07 12.45 3.59
CA ASN A 152 2.27 13.29 4.78
C ASN A 152 3.61 14.04 4.72
N ILE A 153 4.69 13.35 4.34
CA ILE A 153 6.02 13.95 4.15
C ILE A 153 5.99 15.03 3.07
N LEU A 154 5.35 14.76 1.92
CA LEU A 154 5.25 15.71 0.82
C LEU A 154 4.49 16.97 1.23
N GLN A 155 3.34 16.82 1.87
CA GLN A 155 2.54 17.94 2.37
C GLN A 155 3.31 18.78 3.39
N ASN A 156 4.03 18.15 4.32
CA ASN A 156 4.86 18.85 5.31
C ASN A 156 6.10 19.53 4.71
N ASN A 157 6.44 19.19 3.46
CA ASN A 157 7.45 19.88 2.66
C ASN A 157 6.85 20.87 1.64
N GLY A 158 5.57 21.21 1.77
CA GLY A 158 4.90 22.21 0.95
C GLY A 158 4.54 21.73 -0.46
N ILE A 159 4.58 20.42 -0.70
CA ILE A 159 4.21 19.81 -1.99
C ILE A 159 2.77 19.30 -1.86
N ARG A 160 1.88 19.78 -2.72
CA ARG A 160 0.50 19.27 -2.74
C ARG A 160 0.50 17.83 -3.23
N SER A 161 0.01 16.93 -2.41
CA SER A 161 -0.09 15.51 -2.72
C SER A 161 -1.39 14.90 -2.19
N THR A 162 -1.87 13.87 -2.89
CA THR A 162 -3.12 13.18 -2.57
C THR A 162 -2.83 11.71 -2.29
N PHE A 163 -3.30 11.21 -1.16
CA PHE A 163 -3.24 9.77 -0.87
C PHE A 163 -4.38 9.05 -1.60
N VAL A 164 -4.01 8.10 -2.45
CA VAL A 164 -4.96 7.28 -3.21
C VAL A 164 -4.88 5.84 -2.70
N ASP A 165 -5.80 5.50 -1.80
CA ASP A 165 -5.89 4.17 -1.20
C ASP A 165 -6.71 3.23 -2.10
N LEU A 166 -6.03 2.46 -2.95
CA LEU A 166 -6.67 1.45 -3.79
C LEU A 166 -6.90 0.12 -3.07
N CYS A 167 -6.51 0.00 -1.80
CA CYS A 167 -6.65 -1.24 -1.04
C CYS A 167 -8.11 -1.61 -0.77
N GLY A 168 -9.05 -0.66 -0.94
CA GLY A 168 -10.48 -0.90 -0.74
C GLY A 168 -10.80 -1.43 0.67
N PHE A 169 -10.02 -0.99 1.66
CA PHE A 169 -9.98 -1.57 3.00
C PHE A 169 -11.30 -1.37 3.77
N HIS A 170 -12.05 -0.30 3.45
CA HIS A 170 -13.39 -0.02 3.97
C HIS A 170 -14.47 -0.06 2.89
N ASP A 171 -14.11 -0.51 1.69
CA ASP A 171 -14.99 -0.48 0.54
C ASP A 171 -15.60 -1.85 0.30
N ALA A 172 -16.92 -1.96 0.41
CA ALA A 172 -17.66 -3.19 0.17
C ALA A 172 -18.00 -3.41 -1.32
N GLU A 173 -17.68 -2.46 -2.20
CA GLU A 173 -18.00 -2.55 -3.61
C GLU A 173 -17.32 -3.74 -4.31
N PHE A 174 -18.11 -4.44 -5.10
CA PHE A 174 -17.70 -5.57 -5.92
C PHE A 174 -17.43 -5.10 -7.36
N ILE A 175 -16.34 -4.34 -7.50
CA ILE A 175 -15.90 -3.75 -8.78
C ILE A 175 -14.52 -4.30 -9.18
N THR A 176 -14.25 -4.29 -10.48
CA THR A 176 -12.96 -4.68 -11.07
C THR A 176 -11.83 -3.74 -10.64
N ILE A 177 -10.58 -4.18 -10.84
CA ILE A 177 -9.39 -3.34 -10.61
C ILE A 177 -9.48 -2.07 -11.46
N ASP A 178 -9.88 -2.19 -12.73
CA ASP A 178 -9.92 -1.06 -13.65
C ASP A 178 -11.01 -0.05 -13.25
N GLU A 179 -12.20 -0.51 -12.86
CA GLU A 179 -13.26 0.34 -12.33
C GLU A 179 -12.84 1.07 -11.05
N ARG A 180 -12.09 0.39 -10.17
CA ARG A 180 -11.57 1.01 -8.95
C ARG A 180 -10.58 2.13 -9.27
N ILE A 181 -9.67 1.89 -10.22
CA ILE A 181 -8.70 2.91 -10.67
C ILE A 181 -9.44 4.09 -11.31
N MET A 182 -10.35 3.83 -12.26
CA MET A 182 -11.21 4.86 -12.88
C MET A 182 -11.88 5.74 -11.82
N LYS A 183 -12.55 5.10 -10.85
CA LYS A 183 -13.27 5.80 -9.79
C LYS A 183 -12.34 6.63 -8.90
N ALA A 184 -11.16 6.11 -8.57
CA ALA A 184 -10.19 6.80 -7.73
C ALA A 184 -9.62 8.05 -8.41
N PHE A 185 -9.40 8.02 -9.73
CA PHE A 185 -8.82 9.12 -10.49
C PHE A 185 -9.84 10.10 -11.08
N ALA A 186 -11.14 9.77 -11.10
CA ALA A 186 -12.18 10.59 -11.73
C ALA A 186 -12.21 12.07 -11.28
N ASN A 187 -11.81 12.35 -10.03
CA ASN A 187 -11.84 13.69 -9.45
C ASN A 187 -10.45 14.22 -9.04
N ILE A 188 -9.37 13.64 -9.58
CA ILE A 188 -8.00 14.04 -9.24
C ILE A 188 -7.39 14.86 -10.39
N ASP A 189 -7.21 16.16 -10.16
CA ASP A 189 -6.44 17.03 -11.03
C ASP A 189 -4.93 16.88 -10.74
N CYS A 190 -4.28 16.01 -11.50
CA CYS A 190 -2.85 15.72 -11.39
C CYS A 190 -1.95 16.93 -11.73
N SER A 191 -2.47 17.99 -12.36
CA SER A 191 -1.69 19.22 -12.59
C SER A 191 -1.50 20.04 -11.31
N SER A 192 -2.26 19.72 -10.26
CA SER A 192 -2.33 20.49 -9.04
C SER A 192 -1.95 19.65 -7.80
N THR A 193 -1.91 18.34 -7.89
CA THR A 193 -1.51 17.47 -6.79
C THR A 193 -0.71 16.29 -7.32
N ILE A 194 0.22 15.78 -6.52
CA ILE A 194 0.91 14.51 -6.77
C ILE A 194 0.11 13.37 -6.14
N PRO A 195 -0.53 12.49 -6.90
CA PRO A 195 -1.17 11.32 -6.33
C PRO A 195 -0.09 10.29 -5.94
N VAL A 196 -0.14 9.82 -4.70
CA VAL A 196 0.64 8.67 -4.25
C VAL A 196 -0.32 7.53 -3.97
N VAL A 197 -0.12 6.45 -4.70
CA VAL A 197 -1.08 5.36 -4.87
C VAL A 197 -0.49 4.09 -4.29
N THR A 198 -1.31 3.31 -3.58
CA THR A 198 -0.93 1.97 -3.12
C THR A 198 -0.67 1.06 -4.32
N GLY A 199 0.38 0.25 -4.29
CA GLY A 199 0.63 -0.75 -5.33
C GLY A 199 -0.38 -1.91 -5.33
N TYR A 200 -1.05 -2.17 -4.21
CA TYR A 200 -2.10 -3.16 -4.07
C TYR A 200 -3.41 -2.48 -4.41
N THR A 201 -4.19 -3.16 -5.24
CA THR A 201 -5.50 -2.72 -5.68
C THR A 201 -6.49 -3.85 -5.47
N LYS A 202 -7.55 -3.57 -4.69
CA LYS A 202 -8.65 -4.52 -4.53
C LYS A 202 -9.47 -4.60 -5.82
N GLY A 203 -9.83 -5.79 -6.25
CA GLY A 203 -10.76 -5.99 -7.36
C GLY A 203 -11.33 -7.40 -7.36
N THR A 204 -12.35 -7.62 -8.19
CA THR A 204 -13.03 -8.92 -8.31
C THR A 204 -12.10 -10.01 -8.88
N GLU A 205 -11.09 -9.62 -9.64
CA GLU A 205 -10.05 -10.46 -10.21
C GLU A 205 -9.13 -11.05 -9.12
N GLY A 206 -8.92 -10.31 -8.03
CA GLY A 206 -7.99 -10.68 -6.96
C GLY A 206 -6.54 -10.59 -7.42
N ILE A 207 -5.96 -9.38 -7.42
CA ILE A 207 -4.65 -9.11 -8.02
C ILE A 207 -3.51 -9.97 -7.44
N MET A 208 -3.59 -10.33 -6.15
CA MET A 208 -2.60 -11.20 -5.53
C MET A 208 -2.72 -12.66 -5.98
N ARG A 209 -3.92 -13.11 -6.31
CA ARG A 209 -4.17 -14.47 -6.79
C ARG A 209 -3.57 -14.69 -8.17
N GLU A 210 -3.68 -13.68 -9.02
CA GLU A 210 -3.21 -13.74 -10.40
C GLU A 210 -1.71 -13.47 -10.52
N PHE A 211 -1.16 -12.55 -9.73
CA PHE A 211 0.19 -12.03 -9.95
C PHE A 211 1.16 -12.22 -8.77
N ASP A 212 0.70 -12.85 -7.67
CA ASP A 212 1.44 -12.99 -6.41
C ASP A 212 2.19 -11.68 -6.07
N ARG A 213 3.49 -11.69 -5.75
CA ARG A 213 4.22 -10.46 -5.35
C ARG A 213 4.61 -9.53 -6.50
N GLY A 214 4.07 -9.71 -7.70
CA GLY A 214 4.22 -8.80 -8.84
C GLY A 214 3.03 -7.85 -9.03
N TYR A 215 2.04 -7.87 -8.11
CA TYR A 215 0.82 -7.08 -8.25
C TYR A 215 1.08 -5.56 -8.33
N SER A 216 2.16 -5.05 -7.72
CA SER A 216 2.43 -3.62 -7.68
C SER A 216 2.77 -3.05 -9.07
N GLU A 217 3.49 -3.83 -9.87
CA GLU A 217 3.79 -3.54 -11.27
C GLU A 217 2.54 -3.60 -12.13
N VAL A 218 1.59 -4.50 -11.81
CA VAL A 218 0.31 -4.60 -12.54
C VAL A 218 -0.57 -3.39 -12.26
N THR A 219 -0.71 -2.98 -10.99
CA THR A 219 -1.41 -1.74 -10.63
C THR A 219 -0.79 -0.54 -11.32
N PHE A 220 0.54 -0.44 -11.32
CA PHE A 220 1.28 0.60 -12.03
C PHE A 220 0.94 0.64 -13.54
N CYS A 221 0.98 -0.51 -14.22
CA CYS A 221 0.64 -0.60 -15.63
C CYS A 221 -0.82 -0.21 -15.91
N LYS A 222 -1.76 -0.69 -15.08
CA LYS A 222 -3.19 -0.38 -15.23
C LYS A 222 -3.48 1.11 -15.01
N ILE A 223 -2.84 1.74 -14.01
CA ILE A 223 -2.94 3.20 -13.81
C ILE A 223 -2.39 3.94 -15.03
N ALA A 224 -1.22 3.55 -15.54
CA ALA A 224 -0.62 4.20 -16.71
C ALA A 224 -1.52 4.16 -17.95
N VAL A 225 -2.21 3.04 -18.18
CA VAL A 225 -3.21 2.93 -19.25
C VAL A 225 -4.41 3.82 -18.98
N GLU A 226 -4.99 3.75 -17.77
CA GLU A 226 -6.21 4.46 -17.42
C GLU A 226 -6.05 5.99 -17.50
N VAL A 227 -4.93 6.52 -17.02
CA VAL A 227 -4.69 7.97 -17.05
C VAL A 227 -4.12 8.48 -18.37
N GLY A 228 -3.93 7.61 -19.36
CA GLY A 228 -3.31 7.96 -20.65
C GLY A 228 -1.88 8.48 -20.49
N ALA A 229 -1.07 7.79 -19.68
CA ALA A 229 0.30 8.20 -19.38
C ALA A 229 1.16 8.31 -20.64
N THR A 230 1.91 9.40 -20.74
CA THR A 230 2.86 9.60 -21.84
C THR A 230 4.15 8.82 -21.58
N GLU A 231 4.49 8.60 -20.32
CA GLU A 231 5.66 7.84 -19.89
C GLU A 231 5.34 7.06 -18.62
N ALA A 232 5.87 5.84 -18.54
CA ALA A 232 5.77 4.95 -17.39
C ALA A 232 7.18 4.56 -16.95
N VAL A 233 7.57 4.92 -15.73
CA VAL A 233 8.95 4.76 -15.21
C VAL A 233 8.97 3.83 -14.00
N ILE A 234 9.98 2.96 -13.92
CA ILE A 234 10.22 2.12 -12.74
C ILE A 234 11.55 2.53 -12.12
N HIS A 235 11.53 2.87 -10.83
CA HIS A 235 12.68 3.24 -10.01
C HIS A 235 13.01 2.18 -8.94
#